data_AF-A0A0Q5LD26-F1
#
_entry.id   AF-A0A0Q5LD26-F1
#
_cell.length_a   1.000
_cell.length_b   1.000
_cell.length_c   1.000
_cell.angle_alpha   90.00
_cell.angle_beta   90.00
_cell.angle_gamma   90.00
#
_symmetry.space_group_name_H-M   'P 1'
#
loop_
_entity.id
_entity.type
_entity.pdbx_description
1 polymer ?
#
loop_
_entity_poly.entity_id
_entity_poly.type
_entity_poly.pdbx_seq_one_letter_code
_entity_poly.pdbx_strand_id
1 'polypeptide(L)'
;MKKVLATGMALATLGLGLPLSAAAHTAGAFMKNPAFSGAPPQQCVSTVEMQHCAAHELRVADAEMSQRYAEVRASLGAAAQKKLLTEQRGWLKSRDRDCLAQGRDGGSMASIAVARCWVEVTKERAASLEARLAPKATAEGPWPAAAFLGRWRGGEGTVMKISRKGEGFSIENQWGLDAGMRGTFAGTLTAAGLRFERGGVVETARPGPGDSVNRSALRGKRDCLVVSQDEGYCRY
;
A
#
# COMPACT_ATOMS: atom_id res chain seq x y z
N MET A 1 -5.57 19.26 -81.33
CA MET A 1 -5.16 18.07 -82.15
C MET A 1 -3.76 17.68 -81.66
N LYS A 2 -3.38 16.48 -81.21
CA LYS A 2 -3.92 15.11 -81.15
C LYS A 2 -3.35 14.47 -79.86
N LYS A 3 -4.11 13.56 -79.25
CA LYS A 3 -3.69 12.66 -78.16
C LYS A 3 -2.71 11.60 -78.69
N VAL A 4 -1.74 11.19 -77.88
CA VAL A 4 -1.17 9.83 -77.91
C VAL A 4 -1.07 9.33 -76.47
N LEU A 5 -1.84 8.29 -76.17
CA LEU A 5 -1.73 7.44 -74.99
C LEU A 5 -0.50 6.54 -75.15
N ALA A 6 0.29 6.38 -74.09
CA ALA A 6 1.18 5.23 -73.93
C ALA A 6 1.01 4.66 -72.53
N THR A 7 0.53 3.42 -72.50
CA THR A 7 0.23 2.58 -71.36
C THR A 7 1.54 2.07 -70.75
N GLY A 8 1.84 2.44 -69.51
CA GLY A 8 2.98 1.95 -68.74
C GLY A 8 2.51 1.21 -67.50
N MET A 9 2.45 -0.12 -67.59
CA MET A 9 2.09 -1.05 -66.54
C MET A 9 3.25 -1.13 -65.53
N ALA A 10 3.12 -0.49 -64.37
CA ALA A 10 4.04 -0.67 -63.25
C ALA A 10 3.38 -1.56 -62.20
N LEU A 11 3.92 -2.77 -62.04
CA LEU A 11 3.56 -3.73 -61.00
C LEU A 11 3.67 -3.07 -59.62
N ALA A 12 2.53 -2.86 -58.97
CA ALA A 12 2.49 -2.58 -57.54
C ALA A 12 2.76 -3.90 -56.79
N THR A 13 3.99 -4.11 -56.34
CA THR A 13 4.27 -5.12 -55.31
C THR A 13 3.68 -4.61 -54.00
N LEU A 14 2.41 -4.94 -53.74
CA LEU A 14 1.83 -4.89 -52.41
C LEU A 14 2.55 -5.96 -51.56
N GLY A 15 3.66 -5.57 -50.95
CA GLY A 15 4.16 -6.26 -49.78
C GLY A 15 3.18 -6.01 -48.63
N LEU A 16 2.16 -6.87 -48.48
CA LEU A 16 1.49 -7.07 -47.20
C LEU A 16 2.50 -7.74 -46.24
N GLY A 17 3.50 -6.99 -45.82
CA GLY A 17 4.11 -7.25 -44.53
C GLY A 17 3.08 -6.89 -43.49
N LEU A 18 2.27 -7.86 -43.04
CA LEU A 18 1.63 -7.72 -41.75
C LEU A 18 2.78 -7.49 -40.77
N PRO A 19 2.89 -6.34 -40.07
CA PRO A 19 3.72 -6.34 -38.89
C PRO A 19 3.10 -7.41 -38.00
N LEU A 20 3.84 -8.51 -37.78
CA LEU A 20 3.60 -9.34 -36.61
C LEU A 20 3.67 -8.34 -35.46
N SER A 21 2.50 -7.91 -35.00
CA SER A 21 2.42 -7.15 -33.78
C SER A 21 3.02 -8.09 -32.77
N ALA A 22 4.25 -7.82 -32.35
CA ALA A 22 4.86 -8.46 -31.21
C ALA A 22 3.85 -8.22 -30.10
N ALA A 23 2.98 -9.19 -29.84
CA ALA A 23 2.07 -9.15 -28.72
C ALA A 23 3.00 -9.02 -27.53
N ALA A 24 3.07 -7.80 -27.00
CA ALA A 24 3.89 -7.49 -25.86
C ALA A 24 3.43 -8.47 -24.79
N HIS A 25 4.30 -9.43 -24.47
CA HIS A 25 4.07 -10.38 -23.40
C HIS A 25 4.15 -9.56 -22.12
N THR A 26 3.05 -8.95 -21.73
CA THR A 26 2.97 -8.15 -20.51
C THR A 26 2.52 -9.04 -19.36
N ALA A 27 2.82 -8.63 -18.13
CA ALA A 27 2.27 -9.30 -16.95
C ALA A 27 0.72 -9.36 -17.02
N GLY A 28 0.09 -8.32 -17.58
CA GLY A 28 -1.36 -8.27 -17.80
C GLY A 28 -1.88 -9.29 -18.80
N ALA A 29 -1.15 -9.55 -19.89
CA ALA A 29 -1.50 -10.61 -20.85
C ALA A 29 -1.33 -12.00 -20.23
N PHE A 30 -0.27 -12.20 -19.44
CA PHE A 30 -0.01 -13.45 -18.73
C PHE A 30 -1.10 -13.78 -17.70
N MET A 31 -1.51 -12.81 -16.88
CA MET A 31 -2.61 -12.97 -15.92
C MET A 31 -3.95 -13.32 -16.58
N LYS A 32 -4.18 -12.84 -17.81
CA LYS A 32 -5.42 -13.04 -18.57
C LYS A 32 -5.38 -14.25 -19.49
N ASN A 33 -4.29 -15.03 -19.49
CA ASN A 33 -4.17 -16.20 -20.33
C ASN A 33 -5.25 -17.24 -19.93
N PRO A 34 -6.14 -17.66 -20.86
CA PRO A 34 -7.16 -18.65 -20.57
C PRO A 34 -6.61 -20.00 -20.07
N ALA A 35 -5.37 -20.34 -20.40
CA ALA A 35 -4.72 -21.55 -19.88
C ALA A 35 -4.52 -21.51 -18.35
N PHE A 36 -4.54 -20.33 -17.72
CA PHE A 36 -4.25 -20.10 -16.30
C PHE A 36 -5.41 -19.43 -15.53
N SER A 37 -6.62 -19.42 -16.11
CA SER A 37 -7.79 -18.75 -15.52
C SER A 37 -8.50 -19.59 -14.43
N GLY A 38 -8.20 -20.89 -14.35
CA GLY A 38 -8.75 -21.78 -13.33
C GLY A 38 -8.16 -21.58 -11.93
N ALA A 39 -8.68 -22.34 -10.96
CA ALA A 39 -8.08 -22.45 -9.63
C ALA A 39 -6.59 -22.81 -9.73
N PRO A 40 -5.73 -22.30 -8.84
CA PRO A 40 -4.32 -22.65 -8.86
C PRO A 40 -4.17 -24.16 -8.63
N PRO A 41 -3.23 -24.83 -9.33
CA PRO A 41 -2.88 -26.22 -9.06
C PRO A 41 -2.52 -26.44 -7.58
N GLN A 42 -2.82 -27.62 -7.04
CA GLN A 42 -2.40 -27.99 -5.67
C GLN A 42 -0.88 -28.10 -5.54
N GLN A 43 -0.18 -28.39 -6.64
CA GLN A 43 1.27 -28.49 -6.72
C GLN A 43 1.76 -27.77 -7.98
N CYS A 44 2.93 -27.14 -7.89
CA CYS A 44 3.52 -26.35 -8.98
C CYS A 44 4.81 -27.04 -9.45
N VAL A 45 4.71 -28.25 -9.98
CA VAL A 45 5.89 -29.10 -10.27
C VAL A 45 6.26 -29.12 -11.75
N SER A 46 5.28 -29.23 -12.65
CA SER A 46 5.54 -29.13 -14.09
C SER A 46 5.70 -27.67 -14.52
N THR A 47 6.32 -27.45 -15.68
CA THR A 47 6.46 -26.10 -16.26
C THR A 47 5.12 -25.37 -16.40
N VAL A 48 4.10 -26.07 -16.88
CA VAL A 48 2.76 -25.48 -17.09
C VAL A 48 2.10 -25.15 -15.76
N GLU A 49 2.19 -26.04 -14.76
CA GLU A 49 1.66 -25.77 -13.42
C GLU A 49 2.41 -24.60 -12.75
N MET A 50 3.74 -24.53 -12.88
CA MET A 50 4.52 -23.40 -12.37
C MET A 50 4.07 -22.08 -12.98
N GLN A 51 3.78 -22.05 -14.28
CA GLN A 51 3.24 -20.86 -14.93
C GLN A 51 1.82 -20.54 -14.44
N HIS A 52 0.96 -21.54 -14.25
CA HIS A 52 -0.39 -21.33 -13.72
C HIS A 52 -0.35 -20.78 -12.29
N CYS A 53 0.48 -21.35 -11.41
CA CYS A 53 0.70 -20.86 -10.05
C CYS A 53 1.21 -19.41 -10.08
N ALA A 54 2.23 -19.11 -10.89
CA ALA A 54 2.76 -17.76 -11.02
C ALA A 54 1.71 -16.76 -11.56
N ALA A 55 0.82 -17.17 -12.47
CA ALA A 55 -0.28 -16.33 -12.94
C ALA A 55 -1.29 -16.03 -11.82
N HIS A 56 -1.57 -17.01 -10.95
CA HIS A 56 -2.40 -16.80 -9.77
C HIS A 56 -1.73 -15.86 -8.76
N GLU A 57 -0.47 -16.10 -8.41
CA GLU A 57 0.31 -15.25 -7.50
C GLU A 57 0.41 -13.82 -8.02
N LEU A 58 0.63 -13.66 -9.33
CA LEU A 58 0.69 -12.35 -9.95
C LEU A 58 -0.64 -11.61 -9.87
N ARG A 59 -1.78 -12.31 -10.04
CA ARG A 59 -3.11 -11.71 -9.85
C ARG A 59 -3.31 -11.21 -8.42
N VAL A 60 -2.86 -11.97 -7.42
CA VAL A 60 -2.91 -11.55 -6.01
C VAL A 60 -2.02 -10.33 -5.77
N ALA A 61 -0.77 -10.37 -6.23
CA ALA A 61 0.17 -9.27 -6.07
C ALA A 61 -0.28 -7.99 -6.80
N ASP A 62 -0.85 -8.11 -8.00
CA ASP A 62 -1.37 -6.98 -8.77
C ASP A 62 -2.59 -6.34 -8.11
N ALA A 63 -3.48 -7.14 -7.51
CA ALA A 63 -4.61 -6.65 -6.73
C ALA A 63 -4.14 -5.88 -5.49
N GLU A 64 -3.18 -6.41 -4.73
CA GLU A 64 -2.59 -5.75 -3.58
C GLU A 64 -1.90 -4.44 -3.96
N MET A 65 -1.05 -4.48 -4.99
CA MET A 65 -0.37 -3.29 -5.52
C MET A 65 -1.38 -2.22 -5.95
N SER A 66 -2.46 -2.62 -6.64
CA SER A 66 -3.52 -1.71 -7.09
C SER A 66 -4.29 -1.09 -5.91
N GLN A 67 -4.53 -1.87 -4.85
CA GLN A 67 -5.12 -1.36 -3.61
C GLN A 67 -4.21 -0.31 -2.96
N ARG A 68 -2.91 -0.60 -2.77
CA ARG A 68 -1.96 0.38 -2.20
C ARG A 68 -1.84 1.64 -3.05
N TYR A 69 -1.84 1.49 -4.38
CA TYR A 69 -1.87 2.63 -5.29
C TYR A 69 -3.12 3.50 -5.08
N ALA A 70 -4.30 2.88 -4.93
CA ALA A 70 -5.54 3.60 -4.68
C ALA A 70 -5.52 4.35 -3.34
N GLU A 71 -4.99 3.72 -2.29
CA GLU A 71 -4.81 4.33 -0.96
C GLU A 71 -3.86 5.54 -1.04
N VAL A 72 -2.70 5.40 -1.70
CA VAL A 72 -1.74 6.51 -1.85
C VAL A 72 -2.38 7.62 -2.66
N ARG A 73 -3.08 7.29 -3.74
CA ARG A 73 -3.75 8.29 -4.56
C ARG A 73 -4.82 9.06 -3.77
N ALA A 74 -5.56 8.39 -2.89
CA ALA A 74 -6.59 9.00 -2.06
C ALA A 74 -6.02 9.98 -1.02
N SER A 75 -4.79 9.79 -0.55
CA SER A 75 -4.15 10.70 0.42
C SER A 75 -3.51 11.94 -0.21
N LEU A 76 -3.47 12.03 -1.55
CA LEU A 76 -2.76 13.09 -2.28
C LEU A 76 -3.70 14.14 -2.88
N GLY A 77 -3.23 15.39 -2.94
CA GLY A 77 -3.85 16.45 -3.74
C GLY A 77 -3.67 16.26 -5.26
N ALA A 78 -4.47 16.96 -6.07
CA ALA A 78 -4.61 16.71 -7.51
C ALA A 78 -3.28 16.73 -8.32
N ALA A 79 -2.36 17.65 -8.01
CA ALA A 79 -1.06 17.71 -8.69
C ALA A 79 -0.20 16.46 -8.37
N ALA A 80 -0.17 16.05 -7.10
CA ALA A 80 0.57 14.86 -6.68
C ALA A 80 -0.07 13.57 -7.20
N GLN A 81 -1.41 13.51 -7.33
CA GLN A 81 -2.10 12.39 -7.99
C GLN A 81 -1.67 12.22 -9.45
N LYS A 82 -1.58 13.32 -10.23
CA LYS A 82 -1.10 13.27 -11.62
C LYS A 82 0.35 12.77 -11.71
N LYS A 83 1.20 13.20 -10.76
CA LYS A 83 2.58 12.71 -10.66
C LYS A 83 2.61 11.22 -10.36
N LEU A 84 1.85 10.75 -9.37
CA LEU A 84 1.76 9.34 -9.00
C LEU A 84 1.29 8.47 -10.18
N LEU A 85 0.28 8.91 -10.93
CA LEU A 85 -0.21 8.18 -12.12
C LEU A 85 0.91 8.04 -13.18
N THR A 86 1.69 9.09 -13.39
CA THR A 86 2.81 9.08 -14.34
C THR A 86 3.91 8.12 -13.86
N GLU A 87 4.28 8.19 -12.58
CA GLU A 87 5.22 7.25 -11.95
C GLU A 87 4.75 5.80 -12.08
N GLN A 88 3.47 5.52 -11.81
CA GLN A 88 2.91 4.17 -11.87
C GLN A 88 2.89 3.60 -13.28
N ARG A 89 2.52 4.40 -14.30
CA ARG A 89 2.57 4.00 -15.71
C ARG A 89 4.00 3.73 -16.17
N GLY A 90 4.94 4.58 -15.75
CA GLY A 90 6.37 4.38 -16.03
C GLY A 90 6.88 3.08 -15.41
N TRP A 91 6.51 2.80 -14.17
CA TRP A 91 6.86 1.55 -13.49
C TRP A 91 6.31 0.31 -14.20
N LEU A 92 5.02 0.28 -14.59
CA LEU A 92 4.43 -0.84 -15.33
C LEU A 92 5.22 -1.15 -16.62
N LYS A 93 5.58 -0.11 -17.37
CA LYS A 93 6.37 -0.24 -18.60
C LYS A 93 7.77 -0.81 -18.31
N SER A 94 8.42 -0.34 -17.25
CA SER A 94 9.74 -0.85 -16.84
C SER A 94 9.66 -2.30 -16.38
N ARG A 95 8.70 -2.66 -15.51
CA ARG A 95 8.48 -4.03 -15.06
C ARG A 95 8.36 -5.00 -16.24
N ASP A 96 7.48 -4.70 -17.19
CA ASP A 96 7.25 -5.60 -18.31
C ASP A 96 8.50 -5.72 -19.19
N ARG A 97 9.18 -4.61 -19.50
CA ARG A 97 10.45 -4.61 -20.25
C ARG A 97 11.55 -5.41 -19.56
N ASP A 98 11.77 -5.14 -18.27
CA ASP A 98 12.91 -5.66 -17.53
C ASP A 98 12.72 -7.15 -17.20
N CYS A 99 11.51 -7.57 -16.86
CA CYS A 99 11.22 -8.99 -16.67
C CYS A 99 11.31 -9.79 -17.97
N LEU A 100 10.84 -9.26 -19.11
CA LEU A 100 11.03 -9.93 -20.40
C LEU A 100 12.50 -10.09 -20.77
N ALA A 101 13.37 -9.17 -20.34
CA ALA A 101 14.79 -9.27 -20.58
C ALA A 101 15.44 -10.48 -19.87
N GLN A 102 14.87 -10.97 -18.78
CA GLN A 102 15.34 -12.18 -18.08
C GLN A 102 15.06 -13.47 -18.86
N GLY A 103 14.13 -13.45 -19.82
CA GLY A 103 13.78 -14.61 -20.64
C GLY A 103 14.53 -14.69 -21.98
N ARG A 104 15.52 -13.83 -22.23
CA ARG A 104 16.19 -13.71 -23.54
C ARG A 104 16.91 -14.97 -24.01
N ASP A 105 17.36 -15.80 -23.08
CA ASP A 105 18.08 -17.03 -23.38
C ASP A 105 17.14 -18.19 -23.79
N GLY A 106 15.82 -18.00 -23.69
CA GLY A 106 14.82 -18.95 -24.17
C GLY A 106 14.67 -20.23 -23.32
N GLY A 107 13.99 -21.22 -23.88
CA GLY A 107 13.68 -22.48 -23.19
C GLY A 107 12.52 -22.40 -22.19
N SER A 108 12.13 -23.55 -21.63
CA SER A 108 11.01 -23.65 -20.68
C SER A 108 11.24 -22.84 -19.40
N MET A 109 12.49 -22.82 -18.91
CA MET A 109 12.89 -22.07 -17.72
C MET A 109 12.80 -20.55 -17.90
N ALA A 110 13.02 -20.02 -19.10
CA ALA A 110 12.87 -18.58 -19.35
C ALA A 110 11.44 -18.12 -19.06
N SER A 111 10.44 -18.91 -19.44
CA SER A 111 9.03 -18.54 -19.23
C SER A 111 8.66 -18.51 -17.74
N ILE A 112 9.25 -19.39 -16.93
CA ILE A 112 9.10 -19.41 -15.47
C ILE A 112 9.84 -18.23 -14.84
N ALA A 113 11.06 -17.92 -15.30
CA ALA A 113 11.85 -16.81 -14.81
C ALA A 113 11.14 -15.46 -15.01
N VAL A 114 10.59 -15.22 -16.21
CA VAL A 114 9.79 -14.03 -16.52
C VAL A 114 8.55 -13.95 -15.63
N ALA A 115 7.81 -15.06 -15.47
CA ALA A 115 6.62 -15.10 -14.64
C ALA A 115 6.91 -14.78 -13.16
N ARG A 116 7.97 -15.37 -12.60
CA ARG A 116 8.43 -15.07 -11.24
C ARG A 116 8.89 -13.63 -11.09
N CYS A 117 9.62 -13.09 -12.06
CA CYS A 117 10.02 -11.68 -12.04
C CYS A 117 8.81 -10.74 -11.95
N TRP A 118 7.74 -10.99 -12.72
CA TRP A 118 6.53 -10.19 -12.62
C TRP A 118 5.90 -10.24 -11.23
N VAL A 119 5.86 -11.41 -10.60
CA VAL A 119 5.34 -11.57 -9.23
C VAL A 119 6.17 -10.74 -8.25
N GLU A 120 7.49 -10.96 -8.21
CA GLU A 120 8.35 -10.33 -7.21
C GLU A 120 8.43 -8.81 -7.37
N VAL A 121 8.62 -8.31 -8.60
CA VAL A 121 8.66 -6.86 -8.85
C VAL A 121 7.32 -6.19 -8.53
N THR A 122 6.19 -6.91 -8.68
CA THR A 122 4.87 -6.38 -8.32
C THR A 122 4.67 -6.34 -6.80
N LYS A 123 5.15 -7.34 -6.05
CA LYS A 123 5.18 -7.33 -4.58
C LYS A 123 6.05 -6.18 -4.04
N GLU A 124 7.25 -5.99 -4.60
CA GLU A 124 8.13 -4.87 -4.24
C GLU A 124 7.45 -3.53 -4.48
N ARG A 125 6.70 -3.40 -5.58
CA ARG A 125 5.95 -2.18 -5.85
C ARG A 125 4.85 -1.94 -4.82
N ALA A 126 4.10 -2.97 -4.44
CA ALA A 126 3.11 -2.88 -3.37
C ALA A 126 3.75 -2.37 -2.07
N ALA A 127 4.87 -2.95 -1.65
CA ALA A 127 5.62 -2.52 -0.47
C ALA A 127 6.12 -1.06 -0.61
N SER A 128 6.60 -0.66 -1.79
CA SER A 128 7.04 0.73 -2.03
C SER A 128 5.90 1.76 -1.97
N LEU A 129 4.69 1.35 -2.35
CA LEU A 129 3.49 2.19 -2.28
C LEU A 129 2.99 2.24 -0.84
N GLU A 130 3.02 1.12 -0.13
CA GLU A 130 2.72 1.05 1.30
C GLU A 130 3.65 1.95 2.11
N ALA A 131 4.96 1.96 1.84
CA ALA A 131 5.90 2.87 2.50
C ALA A 131 5.60 4.37 2.27
N ARG A 132 4.86 4.71 1.20
CA ARG A 132 4.42 6.10 0.90
C ARG A 132 3.12 6.46 1.62
N LEU A 133 2.33 5.46 2.00
CA LEU A 133 1.32 5.63 3.02
C LEU A 133 2.11 5.79 4.31
N ALA A 134 2.43 7.02 4.69
CA ALA A 134 3.08 7.28 5.96
C ALA A 134 2.42 6.40 7.05
N PRO A 135 3.18 5.80 7.98
CA PRO A 135 2.57 5.09 9.10
C PRO A 135 1.54 6.02 9.73
N LYS A 136 0.32 5.53 9.91
CA LYS A 136 -0.84 6.25 10.47
C LYS A 136 -0.36 7.06 11.69
N ALA A 137 -0.07 8.35 11.48
CA ALA A 137 0.52 9.31 12.41
C ALA A 137 1.31 8.71 13.60
N THR A 138 2.51 8.18 13.37
CA THR A 138 3.57 8.26 14.38
C THR A 138 4.36 9.52 14.11
N ALA A 139 3.86 10.66 14.58
CA ALA A 139 4.77 11.77 14.83
C ALA A 139 5.75 11.25 15.90
N GLU A 140 7.01 11.04 15.53
CA GLU A 140 8.10 10.85 16.47
C GLU A 140 8.85 12.18 16.53
N GLY A 141 8.95 12.74 17.72
CA GLY A 141 9.61 14.01 17.97
C GLY A 141 9.81 14.21 19.46
N PRO A 142 10.66 15.17 19.88
CA PRO A 142 10.72 15.58 21.28
C PRO A 142 9.38 16.23 21.64
N TRP A 143 8.48 15.42 22.17
CA TRP A 143 7.18 15.89 22.61
C TRP A 143 7.36 16.72 23.89
N PRO A 144 6.87 17.97 23.96
CA PRO A 144 6.91 18.71 25.21
C PRO A 144 5.98 18.02 26.21
N ALA A 145 6.38 17.94 27.48
CA ALA A 145 5.54 17.38 28.54
C ALA A 145 4.12 18.00 28.58
N ALA A 146 4.02 19.29 28.25
CA ALA A 146 2.74 20.02 28.16
C ALA A 146 1.76 19.42 27.14
N ALA A 147 2.24 18.74 26.10
CA ALA A 147 1.38 18.10 25.10
C ALA A 147 0.49 17.00 25.68
N PHE A 148 0.88 16.40 26.82
CA PHE A 148 0.16 15.28 27.44
C PHE A 148 -0.66 15.71 28.65
N LEU A 149 -0.28 16.78 29.34
CA LEU A 149 -0.91 17.18 30.59
C LEU A 149 -2.36 17.60 30.40
N GLY A 150 -3.20 17.19 31.36
CA GLY A 150 -4.59 17.58 31.42
C GLY A 150 -5.53 16.38 31.39
N ARG A 151 -6.74 16.63 30.94
CA ARG A 151 -7.84 15.68 30.92
C ARG A 151 -8.34 15.53 29.48
N TRP A 152 -8.63 14.30 29.11
CA TRP A 152 -8.87 13.88 27.74
C TRP A 152 -10.10 12.97 27.72
N ARG A 153 -10.97 13.15 26.73
CA ARG A 153 -12.21 12.40 26.56
C ARG A 153 -12.14 11.51 25.33
N GLY A 154 -12.37 10.23 25.50
CA GLY A 154 -12.45 9.26 24.40
C GLY A 154 -13.89 9.05 23.91
N GLY A 155 -14.12 7.92 23.23
CA GLY A 155 -15.45 7.45 22.87
C GLY A 155 -16.15 6.74 24.04
N GLU A 156 -17.48 6.61 23.99
CA GLU A 156 -18.25 5.72 24.88
C GLU A 156 -18.03 5.96 26.39
N GLY A 157 -17.75 7.20 26.81
CA GLY A 157 -17.55 7.54 28.22
C GLY A 157 -16.13 7.27 28.76
N THR A 158 -15.20 6.83 27.92
CA THR A 158 -13.79 6.62 28.30
C THR A 158 -13.08 7.96 28.55
N VAL A 159 -12.12 7.93 29.49
CA VAL A 159 -11.37 9.12 29.91
C VAL A 159 -9.91 8.81 30.18
N MET A 160 -9.05 9.81 29.97
CA MET A 160 -7.64 9.77 30.37
C MET A 160 -7.28 11.10 31.03
N LYS A 161 -6.61 11.05 32.17
CA LYS A 161 -6.11 12.23 32.88
C LYS A 161 -4.63 12.01 33.20
N ILE A 162 -3.82 12.98 32.80
CA ILE A 162 -2.37 12.92 32.88
C ILE A 162 -1.87 14.10 33.71
N SER A 163 -1.10 13.80 34.75
CA SER A 163 -0.43 14.77 35.63
C SER A 163 1.06 14.44 35.76
N ARG A 164 1.87 15.43 36.18
CA ARG A 164 3.28 15.19 36.51
C ARG A 164 3.39 14.37 37.79
N LYS A 165 4.37 13.46 37.84
CA LYS A 165 4.73 12.70 39.04
C LYS A 165 6.24 12.45 39.03
N GLY A 166 6.99 13.20 39.85
CA GLY A 166 8.44 13.21 39.82
C GLY A 166 8.96 13.61 38.43
N GLU A 167 9.90 12.82 37.90
CA GLU A 167 10.43 12.99 36.53
C GLU A 167 9.50 12.42 35.43
N GLY A 168 8.47 11.66 35.83
CA GLY A 168 7.51 11.04 34.93
C GLY A 168 6.09 11.59 35.08
N PHE A 169 5.10 10.73 34.80
CA PHE A 169 3.69 11.07 34.78
C PHE A 169 2.86 10.07 35.58
N SER A 170 1.71 10.53 36.08
CA SER A 170 0.63 9.68 36.55
C SER A 170 -0.51 9.74 35.54
N ILE A 171 -1.00 8.57 35.11
CA ILE A 171 -2.05 8.42 34.11
C ILE A 171 -3.23 7.72 34.76
N GLU A 172 -4.27 8.47 35.11
CA GLU A 172 -5.58 7.92 35.48
C GLU A 172 -6.35 7.65 34.19
N ASN A 173 -6.60 6.39 33.86
CA ASN A 173 -7.23 6.00 32.60
C ASN A 173 -8.37 5.02 32.82
N GLN A 174 -9.50 5.31 32.15
CA GLN A 174 -10.63 4.41 31.95
C GLN A 174 -10.75 4.18 30.43
N TRP A 175 -10.40 2.97 29.97
CA TRP A 175 -10.38 2.62 28.55
C TRP A 175 -11.55 1.73 28.11
N GLY A 176 -12.46 1.43 29.04
CA GLY A 176 -13.72 0.77 28.75
C GLY A 176 -14.71 0.95 29.90
N LEU A 177 -15.89 0.35 29.73
CA LEU A 177 -16.99 0.48 30.70
C LEU A 177 -16.93 -0.57 31.82
N ASP A 178 -16.26 -1.68 31.58
CA ASP A 178 -16.13 -2.76 32.56
C ASP A 178 -15.30 -2.32 33.78
N ALA A 179 -15.53 -3.01 34.91
CA ALA A 179 -14.89 -2.67 36.18
C ALA A 179 -13.35 -2.78 36.13
N GLY A 180 -12.83 -3.74 35.36
CA GLY A 180 -11.38 -3.95 35.16
C GLY A 180 -10.73 -3.01 34.14
N MET A 181 -11.51 -2.20 33.41
CA MET A 181 -11.00 -1.32 32.36
C MET A 181 -10.73 0.11 32.85
N ARG A 182 -10.22 0.23 34.07
CA ARG A 182 -9.81 1.50 34.69
C ARG A 182 -8.65 1.31 35.66
N GLY A 183 -7.79 2.31 35.78
CA GLY A 183 -6.66 2.26 36.70
C GLY A 183 -5.80 3.51 36.67
N THR A 184 -4.74 3.49 37.49
CA THR A 184 -3.71 4.53 37.54
C THR A 184 -2.36 3.92 37.20
N PHE A 185 -1.69 4.49 36.21
CA PHE A 185 -0.45 3.97 35.64
C PHE A 185 0.68 4.99 35.73
N ALA A 186 1.91 4.51 35.83
CA ALA A 186 3.09 5.36 35.67
C ALA A 186 3.37 5.57 34.18
N GLY A 187 3.64 6.82 33.79
CA GLY A 187 3.97 7.19 32.43
C GLY A 187 5.40 7.71 32.32
N THR A 188 6.10 7.33 31.26
CA THR A 188 7.43 7.84 30.91
C THR A 188 7.41 8.48 29.53
N LEU A 189 7.94 9.68 29.41
CA LEU A 189 8.06 10.36 28.13
C LEU A 189 9.23 9.78 27.33
N THR A 190 8.97 9.41 26.10
CA THR A 190 9.94 8.86 25.15
C THR A 190 9.87 9.64 23.83
N ALA A 191 10.84 9.44 22.94
CA ALA A 191 10.75 9.98 21.57
C ALA A 191 9.51 9.48 20.82
N ALA A 192 9.04 8.27 21.16
CA ALA A 192 7.85 7.65 20.60
C ALA A 192 6.53 8.22 21.16
N GLY A 193 6.54 8.94 22.28
CA GLY A 193 5.34 9.42 22.97
C GLY A 193 5.35 9.11 24.47
N LEU A 194 4.18 9.21 25.11
CA LEU A 194 4.01 8.87 26.52
C LEU A 194 3.75 7.37 26.66
N ARG A 195 4.77 6.63 27.11
CA ARG A 195 4.73 5.18 27.32
C ARG A 195 4.17 4.85 28.71
N PHE A 196 3.29 3.86 28.80
CA PHE A 196 2.75 3.32 30.06
C PHE A 196 2.39 1.86 29.89
N GLU A 197 2.24 1.12 30.98
CA GLU A 197 1.85 -0.30 30.95
C GLU A 197 0.50 -0.48 31.64
N ARG A 198 -0.43 -1.18 30.98
CA ARG A 198 -1.73 -1.56 31.53
C ARG A 198 -2.03 -3.01 31.18
N GLY A 199 -2.45 -3.81 32.15
CA GLY A 199 -2.78 -5.23 31.93
C GLY A 199 -1.64 -6.06 31.31
N GLY A 200 -0.37 -5.73 31.59
CA GLY A 200 0.81 -6.38 30.99
C GLY A 200 1.12 -5.96 29.56
N VAL A 201 0.34 -5.04 28.98
CA VAL A 201 0.56 -4.49 27.64
C VAL A 201 1.20 -3.11 27.77
N VAL A 202 2.30 -2.93 27.05
CA VAL A 202 2.96 -1.65 26.91
C VAL A 202 2.23 -0.83 25.84
N GLU A 203 1.72 0.31 26.25
CA GLU A 203 1.03 1.27 25.42
C GLU A 203 1.88 2.51 25.17
N THR A 204 1.50 3.28 24.15
CA THR A 204 2.10 4.59 23.90
C THR A 204 1.05 5.57 23.38
N ALA A 205 0.76 6.60 24.17
CA ALA A 205 -0.08 7.71 23.75
C ALA A 205 0.74 8.75 22.98
N ARG A 206 0.23 9.19 21.82
CA ARG A 206 0.89 10.17 20.93
C ARG A 206 -0.05 11.32 20.58
N PRO A 207 0.41 12.58 20.60
CA PRO A 207 -0.38 13.68 20.04
C PRO A 207 -0.70 13.44 18.56
N GLY A 208 -1.95 13.65 18.16
CA GLY A 208 -2.40 13.44 16.79
C GLY A 208 -3.85 13.86 16.54
N PRO A 209 -4.31 13.86 15.28
CA PRO A 209 -5.69 14.17 14.95
C PRO A 209 -6.62 13.02 15.33
N GLY A 210 -7.82 13.33 15.80
CA GLY A 210 -8.85 12.34 16.15
C GLY A 210 -9.33 11.51 14.95
N ASP A 211 -9.19 12.03 13.73
CA ASP A 211 -9.49 11.30 12.48
C ASP A 211 -8.55 10.09 12.24
N SER A 212 -7.42 10.01 12.95
CA SER A 212 -6.54 8.83 12.91
C SER A 212 -7.06 7.65 13.73
N VAL A 213 -8.04 7.89 14.60
CA VAL A 213 -8.68 6.88 15.44
C VAL A 213 -10.02 6.49 14.82
N ASN A 214 -10.29 5.18 14.76
CA ASN A 214 -11.53 4.59 14.27
C ASN A 214 -12.68 4.75 15.27
N ARG A 215 -12.93 6.00 15.69
CA ARG A 215 -13.97 6.37 16.65
C ARG A 215 -14.68 7.64 16.18
N SER A 216 -15.96 7.50 15.85
CA SER A 216 -16.79 8.62 15.37
C SER A 216 -16.80 9.81 16.33
N ALA A 217 -16.73 9.57 17.64
CA ALA A 217 -16.69 10.59 18.69
C ALA A 217 -15.46 11.51 18.63
N LEU A 218 -14.40 11.12 17.91
CA LEU A 218 -13.15 11.86 17.79
C LEU A 218 -12.99 12.52 16.40
N ARG A 219 -13.88 12.25 15.45
CA ARG A 219 -13.81 12.77 14.08
C ARG A 219 -13.79 14.30 14.06
N GLY A 220 -12.90 14.87 13.26
CA GLY A 220 -12.68 16.31 13.11
C GLY A 220 -11.94 17.00 14.26
N LYS A 221 -11.63 16.28 15.36
CA LYS A 221 -10.88 16.85 16.49
C LYS A 221 -9.38 16.86 16.18
N ARG A 222 -8.71 17.94 16.55
CA ARG A 222 -7.28 18.15 16.19
C ARG A 222 -6.31 17.98 17.35
N ASP A 223 -6.78 18.13 18.59
CA ASP A 223 -5.95 18.01 19.79
C ASP A 223 -6.32 16.72 20.56
N CYS A 224 -5.68 15.63 20.18
CA CYS A 224 -5.95 14.31 20.73
C CYS A 224 -4.68 13.54 21.05
N LEU A 225 -4.81 12.58 21.97
CA LEU A 225 -3.86 11.52 22.22
C LEU A 225 -4.36 10.24 21.57
N VAL A 226 -3.55 9.67 20.67
CA VAL A 226 -3.79 8.43 19.95
C VAL A 226 -3.00 7.32 20.64
N VAL A 227 -3.68 6.28 21.12
CA VAL A 227 -3.06 5.10 21.75
C VAL A 227 -2.93 3.97 20.73
N SER A 228 -3.99 3.72 19.96
CA SER A 228 -4.02 2.73 18.88
C SER A 228 -4.93 3.20 17.74
N GLN A 229 -5.12 2.37 16.71
CA GLN A 229 -6.07 2.69 15.66
C GLN A 229 -7.53 2.75 16.15
N ASP A 230 -7.86 2.11 17.27
CA ASP A 230 -9.22 2.00 17.81
C ASP A 230 -9.41 2.69 19.16
N GLU A 231 -8.34 3.32 19.69
CA GLU A 231 -8.33 4.01 20.98
C GLU A 231 -7.63 5.38 20.90
N GLY A 232 -8.33 6.40 21.39
CA GLY A 232 -7.77 7.73 21.57
C GLY A 232 -8.67 8.62 22.43
N TYR A 233 -8.12 9.78 22.79
CA TYR A 233 -8.73 10.71 23.72
C TYR A 233 -8.45 12.14 23.26
N CYS A 234 -9.48 12.96 23.07
CA CYS A 234 -9.31 14.35 22.66
C CYS A 234 -9.48 15.31 23.82
N ARG A 235 -8.72 16.42 23.80
CA ARG A 235 -8.88 17.51 24.74
C ARG A 235 -10.25 18.15 24.52
N TYR A 236 -10.83 18.64 25.61
CA TYR A 236 -12.04 19.46 25.60
C TYR A 236 -11.68 20.92 25.83
#